data_AF-A0A5J5W352-F1
#
_entry.id   AF-A0A5J5W352-F1
#
_cell.length_a   1.000
_cell.length_b   1.000
_cell.length_c   1.000
_cell.angle_alpha   90.00
_cell.angle_beta   90.00
_cell.angle_gamma   90.00
#
_symmetry.space_group_name_H-M   'P 1'
#
loop_
_entity.id
_entity.type
_entity.pdbx_description
1 polymer ?
#
loop_
_entity_poly.entity_id
_entity_poly.type
_entity_poly.pdbx_seq_one_letter_code
_entity_poly.pdbx_strand_id
1 'polypeptide(L)'
;MASKLLLIAVFVLDLIAFGLAVAAEQRRSTAKIVQDNEIQYNYCVYNSDIATGYGVGAFLFLMASQALIMVASRCFCCGKALNPSGSRAWAVILFIVCWLFFLIAEICLLAGSVRNAYHTKYRTIFSEQPPSCETLRKGVFGAGAAFIFLTAIFNKFYYICYSNARENSFRPYGGGGEAGVGMGAYK
;
A
#
# COMPACT_ATOMS: atom_id res chain seq x y z
N MET A 1 16.47 7.89 18.40
CA MET A 1 15.92 6.54 18.57
C MET A 1 14.59 6.37 17.86
N ALA A 2 14.46 5.32 17.05
CA ALA A 2 13.18 4.89 16.46
C ALA A 2 12.18 4.51 17.56
N SER A 3 10.93 4.97 17.46
CA SER A 3 9.87 4.50 18.36
C SER A 3 9.56 3.03 18.04
N LYS A 4 9.95 2.14 18.95
CA LYS A 4 9.65 0.69 18.84
C LYS A 4 8.14 0.44 18.79
N LEU A 5 7.36 1.21 19.56
CA LEU A 5 5.90 1.11 19.58
C LEU A 5 5.28 1.45 18.24
N LEU A 6 5.81 2.47 17.55
CA LEU A 6 5.34 2.82 16.20
C LEU A 6 5.68 1.72 15.18
N LEU A 7 6.90 1.18 15.22
CA LEU A 7 7.31 0.08 14.35
C LEU A 7 6.45 -1.17 14.56
N ILE A 8 6.10 -1.49 15.80
CA ILE A 8 5.19 -2.61 16.13
C ILE A 8 3.78 -2.32 15.59
N ALA A 9 3.24 -1.14 15.83
CA ALA A 9 1.90 -0.78 15.36
C ALA A 9 1.79 -0.84 13.84
N VAL A 10 2.75 -0.23 13.12
CA VAL A 10 2.81 -0.26 11.65
C VAL A 10 2.97 -1.69 11.14
N PHE A 11 3.80 -2.51 11.80
CA PHE A 11 3.94 -3.92 11.44
C PHE A 11 2.64 -4.72 11.57
N VAL A 12 1.88 -4.51 12.65
CA VAL A 12 0.58 -5.16 12.84
C VAL A 12 -0.40 -4.74 11.74
N LEU A 13 -0.46 -3.45 11.40
CA LEU A 13 -1.32 -2.95 10.33
C LEU A 13 -0.93 -3.52 8.97
N ASP A 14 0.36 -3.56 8.65
CA ASP A 14 0.87 -4.13 7.39
C ASP A 14 0.57 -5.64 7.29
N LEU A 15 0.69 -6.37 8.40
CA LEU A 15 0.34 -7.80 8.46
C LEU A 15 -1.16 -8.03 8.22
N ILE A 16 -2.02 -7.19 8.82
CA ILE A 16 -3.46 -7.26 8.59
C ILE A 16 -3.76 -6.94 7.13
N ALA A 17 -3.18 -5.87 6.57
CA ALA A 17 -3.36 -5.50 5.17
C ALA A 17 -2.93 -6.63 4.22
N PHE A 18 -1.77 -7.25 4.47
CA PHE A 18 -1.27 -8.38 3.70
C PHE A 18 -2.21 -9.59 3.81
N GLY A 19 -2.64 -9.95 5.02
CA GLY A 19 -3.57 -11.05 5.26
C GLY A 19 -4.91 -10.84 4.56
N LEU A 20 -5.45 -9.62 4.60
CA LEU A 20 -6.67 -9.25 3.89
C LEU A 20 -6.50 -9.31 2.37
N ALA A 21 -5.37 -8.87 1.82
CA ALA A 21 -5.09 -8.96 0.40
C ALA A 21 -4.96 -10.43 -0.08
N VAL A 22 -4.29 -11.28 0.71
CA VAL A 22 -4.21 -12.72 0.43
C VAL A 22 -5.58 -13.38 0.55
N ALA A 23 -6.35 -13.05 1.59
CA ALA A 23 -7.72 -13.52 1.74
C ALA A 23 -8.60 -13.10 0.57
N ALA A 24 -8.45 -11.88 0.05
CA ALA A 24 -9.14 -11.40 -1.14
C ALA A 24 -8.78 -12.22 -2.40
N GLU A 25 -7.50 -12.58 -2.61
CA GLU A 25 -7.10 -13.42 -3.74
C GLU A 25 -7.60 -14.88 -3.56
N GLN A 26 -7.58 -15.43 -2.34
CA GLN A 26 -8.08 -16.79 -2.07
C GLN A 26 -9.60 -16.90 -2.18
N ARG A 27 -10.34 -15.89 -1.72
CA ARG A 27 -11.81 -15.80 -1.75
C ARG A 27 -12.34 -15.19 -3.04
N ARG A 28 -11.52 -15.07 -4.09
CA ARG A 28 -11.90 -14.53 -5.39
C ARG A 28 -13.24 -15.12 -5.85
N SER A 29 -14.17 -14.27 -6.29
CA SER A 29 -15.44 -14.71 -6.88
C SER A 29 -15.16 -15.65 -8.05
N THR A 30 -15.32 -16.95 -7.82
CA THR A 30 -15.40 -17.95 -8.88
C THR A 30 -16.84 -17.94 -9.37
N ALA A 31 -17.02 -17.62 -10.66
CA ALA A 31 -18.32 -17.75 -11.30
C ALA A 31 -18.68 -19.24 -11.33
N LYS A 32 -19.79 -19.61 -10.70
CA LYS A 32 -20.37 -20.95 -10.87
C LYS A 32 -21.43 -20.86 -11.96
N ILE A 33 -21.29 -21.72 -12.96
CA ILE A 33 -22.33 -21.91 -13.98
C ILE A 33 -23.39 -22.77 -13.31
N VAL A 34 -24.57 -22.21 -13.06
CA VAL A 34 -25.74 -22.96 -12.62
C VAL A 34 -26.61 -23.18 -13.85
N GLN A 35 -26.95 -24.43 -14.12
CA GLN A 35 -27.89 -24.79 -15.18
C GLN A 35 -29.29 -24.77 -14.57
N ASP A 36 -30.17 -23.94 -15.12
CA ASP A 36 -31.58 -24.01 -14.77
C ASP A 36 -32.23 -25.16 -15.56
N ASN A 37 -32.87 -26.09 -14.85
CA ASN A 37 -33.47 -27.29 -15.45
C ASN A 37 -34.76 -26.99 -16.22
N GLU A 38 -35.37 -25.81 -16.04
CA GLU A 38 -36.66 -25.49 -16.66
C GLU A 38 -36.57 -24.78 -18.01
N ILE A 39 -35.50 -24.01 -18.30
CA ILE A 39 -35.50 -23.07 -19.44
C ILE A 39 -34.21 -23.09 -20.30
N GLN A 40 -33.30 -24.05 -20.09
CA GLN A 40 -32.10 -24.24 -20.95
C GLN A 40 -31.19 -23.00 -21.09
N TYR A 41 -31.09 -22.16 -20.05
CA TYR A 41 -30.12 -21.05 -20.02
C TYR A 41 -29.08 -21.27 -18.93
N ASN A 42 -27.81 -21.15 -19.29
CA ASN A 42 -26.70 -21.12 -18.35
C ASN A 42 -26.55 -19.69 -17.83
N TYR A 43 -26.75 -19.46 -16.53
CA TYR A 43 -26.47 -18.15 -15.92
C TYR A 43 -25.27 -18.26 -14.98
N CYS A 44 -24.38 -17.25 -15.03
CA CYS A 44 -23.22 -17.20 -14.15
C CYS A 44 -23.66 -16.59 -12.81
N VAL A 45 -23.61 -17.35 -11.72
CA VAL A 45 -23.77 -16.80 -10.37
C VAL A 45 -22.40 -16.40 -9.84
N TYR A 46 -22.21 -15.10 -9.58
CA TYR A 46 -20.99 -14.58 -8.98
C TYR A 46 -21.12 -14.56 -7.46
N ASN A 47 -20.19 -15.21 -6.77
CA ASN A 47 -20.14 -15.20 -5.31
C ASN A 47 -19.44 -13.92 -4.81
N SER A 48 -20.28 -12.90 -4.57
CA SER A 48 -20.27 -12.01 -3.40
C SER A 48 -19.18 -10.93 -3.25
N ASP A 49 -19.65 -9.83 -2.66
CA ASP A 49 -18.96 -8.58 -2.31
C ASP A 49 -17.94 -8.74 -1.17
N ILE A 50 -17.81 -9.94 -0.61
CA ILE A 50 -16.89 -10.27 0.49
C ILE A 50 -15.43 -10.09 0.05
N ALA A 51 -15.06 -10.52 -1.16
CA ALA A 51 -13.70 -10.31 -1.68
C ALA A 51 -13.40 -8.82 -1.92
N THR A 52 -14.42 -8.06 -2.35
CA THR A 52 -14.33 -6.59 -2.45
C THR A 52 -14.12 -5.97 -1.07
N GLY A 53 -14.84 -6.45 -0.04
CA GLY A 53 -14.69 -6.00 1.34
C GLY A 53 -13.28 -6.23 1.89
N TYR A 54 -12.69 -7.41 1.63
CA TYR A 54 -11.30 -7.68 2.02
C TYR A 54 -10.29 -6.83 1.24
N GLY A 55 -10.51 -6.60 -0.06
CA GLY A 55 -9.67 -5.71 -0.87
C GLY A 55 -9.69 -4.25 -0.40
N VAL A 56 -10.88 -3.71 -0.11
CA VAL A 56 -11.05 -2.36 0.47
C VAL A 56 -10.49 -2.30 1.89
N GLY A 57 -10.66 -3.35 2.69
CA GLY A 57 -10.05 -3.44 4.01
C GLY A 57 -8.52 -3.37 3.92
N ALA A 58 -7.90 -4.16 3.05
CA ALA A 58 -6.46 -4.13 2.82
C ALA A 58 -5.97 -2.74 2.41
N PHE A 59 -6.70 -2.06 1.52
CA PHE A 59 -6.45 -0.68 1.09
C PHE A 59 -6.43 0.28 2.28
N LEU A 60 -7.48 0.27 3.11
CA LEU A 60 -7.59 1.16 4.26
C LEU A 60 -6.49 0.93 5.31
N PHE A 61 -6.16 -0.33 5.60
CA PHE A 61 -5.10 -0.65 6.56
C PHE A 61 -3.71 -0.25 6.06
N LEU A 62 -3.42 -0.44 4.77
CA LEU A 62 -2.16 0.01 4.17
C LEU A 62 -2.06 1.55 4.14
N MET A 63 -3.15 2.24 3.81
CA MET A 63 -3.21 3.70 3.87
C MET A 63 -2.95 4.23 5.28
N ALA A 64 -3.54 3.59 6.29
CA ALA A 64 -3.34 3.95 7.68
C ALA A 64 -1.87 3.75 8.11
N SER A 65 -1.24 2.64 7.71
CA SER A 65 0.16 2.36 8.05
C SER A 65 1.12 3.39 7.42
N GLN A 66 0.89 3.72 6.14
CA GLN A 66 1.63 4.76 5.43
C GLN A 66 1.44 6.13 6.10
N ALA A 67 0.20 6.52 6.42
CA ALA A 67 -0.10 7.80 7.07
C ALA A 67 0.59 7.95 8.44
N LEU A 68 0.60 6.90 9.26
CA LEU A 68 1.27 6.91 10.56
C LEU A 68 2.79 7.17 10.44
N ILE A 69 3.45 6.52 9.49
CA ILE A 69 4.88 6.72 9.20
C ILE A 69 5.14 8.16 8.73
N MET A 70 4.26 8.72 7.89
CA MET A 70 4.40 10.10 7.39
C MET A 70 4.21 11.15 8.48
N VAL A 71 3.19 10.98 9.33
CA VAL A 71 2.93 11.86 10.48
C VAL A 71 4.11 11.82 11.46
N ALA A 72 4.64 10.63 11.75
CA ALA A 72 5.78 10.48 12.65
C ALA A 72 7.09 11.04 12.08
N SER A 73 7.27 10.96 10.76
CA SER A 73 8.43 11.56 10.07
C SER A 73 8.24 13.04 9.72
N ARG A 74 7.08 13.63 10.01
CA ARG A 74 6.69 15.01 9.66
C ARG A 74 6.86 15.32 8.15
N CYS A 75 6.58 14.32 7.32
CA CYS A 75 6.60 14.38 5.85
C CYS A 75 7.89 14.93 5.22
N PHE A 76 9.04 14.92 5.92
CA PHE A 76 10.26 15.69 5.59
C PHE A 76 10.07 17.23 5.45
N CYS A 77 8.90 17.73 5.10
CA CYS A 77 8.59 19.16 4.88
C CYS A 77 8.49 20.00 6.17
N CYS A 78 8.08 19.39 7.30
CA CYS A 78 7.82 20.12 8.55
C CYS A 78 8.84 19.78 9.66
N GLY A 79 10.00 19.25 9.28
CA GLY A 79 11.08 18.83 10.18
C GLY A 79 12.31 19.75 10.10
N LYS A 80 13.16 19.70 11.15
CA LYS A 80 14.50 20.32 11.10
C LYS A 80 15.31 19.70 9.97
N ALA A 81 16.08 20.52 9.24
CA ALA A 81 16.94 20.06 8.17
C ALA A 81 17.84 18.92 8.66
N LEU A 82 17.79 17.78 7.97
CA LEU A 82 18.68 16.66 8.23
C LEU A 82 20.10 17.08 7.85
N ASN A 83 21.06 16.84 8.75
CA ASN A 83 22.47 17.13 8.51
C ASN A 83 22.95 16.50 7.19
N PRO A 84 23.83 17.18 6.43
CA PRO A 84 24.41 16.65 5.21
C PRO A 84 25.27 15.43 5.55
N SER A 85 24.69 14.24 5.43
CA SER A 85 25.39 12.96 5.53
C SER A 85 24.85 12.02 4.45
N GLY A 86 25.62 11.01 4.04
CA GLY A 86 25.16 10.00 3.07
C GLY A 86 23.86 9.30 3.48
N SER A 87 23.54 9.29 4.77
CA SER A 87 22.27 8.78 5.32
C SER A 87 21.04 9.60 4.87
N ARG A 88 21.20 10.90 4.54
CA ARG A 88 20.11 11.75 4.02
C ARG A 88 19.71 11.33 2.60
N ALA A 89 20.68 11.11 1.71
CA ALA A 89 20.41 10.65 0.35
C ALA A 89 19.70 9.29 0.36
N TRP A 90 20.17 8.37 1.20
CA TRP A 90 19.54 7.06 1.36
C TRP A 90 18.11 7.15 1.92
N ALA A 91 17.86 8.02 2.92
CA ALA A 91 16.52 8.23 3.46
C ALA A 91 15.55 8.80 2.42
N VAL A 92 16.00 9.71 1.55
CA VAL A 92 15.18 10.25 0.44
C VAL A 92 14.90 9.20 -0.63
N ILE A 93 15.91 8.39 -1.01
CA ILE A 93 15.72 7.30 -1.97
C ILE A 93 14.71 6.27 -1.41
N LEU A 94 14.89 5.84 -0.16
CA LEU A 94 13.97 4.91 0.49
C LEU A 94 12.55 5.48 0.60
N PHE A 95 12.41 6.79 0.83
CA PHE A 95 11.12 7.47 0.84
C PHE A 95 10.45 7.41 -0.55
N ILE A 96 11.17 7.76 -1.62
CA ILE A 96 10.61 7.69 -2.97
C ILE A 96 10.21 6.25 -3.30
N VAL A 97 11.06 5.28 -3.00
CA VAL A 97 10.79 3.86 -3.27
C VAL A 97 9.59 3.35 -2.46
N CYS A 98 9.45 3.72 -1.18
CA CYS A 98 8.30 3.30 -0.38
C CYS A 98 6.99 3.90 -0.91
N TRP A 99 7.00 5.16 -1.35
CA TRP A 99 5.85 5.80 -1.99
C TRP A 99 5.47 5.13 -3.30
N LEU A 100 6.45 4.77 -4.13
CA LEU A 100 6.18 4.07 -5.39
C LEU A 100 5.50 2.72 -5.13
N PHE A 101 6.04 1.90 -4.21
CA PHE A 101 5.41 0.61 -3.89
C PHE A 101 4.03 0.76 -3.25
N PHE A 102 3.86 1.74 -2.37
CA PHE A 102 2.57 2.06 -1.78
C PHE A 102 1.52 2.40 -2.84
N LEU A 103 1.84 3.31 -3.76
CA LEU A 103 0.91 3.73 -4.82
C LEU A 103 0.54 2.56 -5.75
N ILE A 104 1.51 1.71 -6.10
CA ILE A 104 1.24 0.51 -6.92
C ILE A 104 0.32 -0.45 -6.17
N ALA A 105 0.58 -0.71 -4.89
CA ALA A 105 -0.28 -1.57 -4.06
C ALA A 105 -1.72 -1.04 -4.01
N GLU A 106 -1.90 0.26 -3.75
CA GLU A 106 -3.23 0.88 -3.66
C GLU A 106 -3.98 0.82 -4.98
N ILE A 107 -3.31 1.09 -6.11
CA ILE A 107 -3.92 0.99 -7.44
C ILE A 107 -4.34 -0.47 -7.71
N CYS A 108 -3.50 -1.45 -7.37
CA CYS A 108 -3.83 -2.87 -7.53
C CYS A 108 -5.05 -3.27 -6.67
N LEU A 109 -5.11 -2.84 -5.41
CA LEU A 109 -6.21 -3.15 -4.49
C LEU A 109 -7.51 -2.46 -4.91
N LEU A 110 -7.45 -1.18 -5.30
CA LEU A 110 -8.62 -0.44 -5.81
C LEU A 110 -9.10 -1.04 -7.12
N ALA A 111 -8.21 -1.25 -8.09
CA ALA A 111 -8.59 -1.85 -9.38
C ALA A 111 -9.17 -3.25 -9.20
N GLY A 112 -8.59 -4.06 -8.32
CA GLY A 112 -9.10 -5.38 -7.96
C GLY A 112 -10.50 -5.30 -7.35
N SER A 113 -10.69 -4.44 -6.36
CA SER A 113 -11.96 -4.27 -5.65
C SER A 113 -13.06 -3.72 -6.57
N VAL A 114 -12.75 -2.67 -7.33
CA VAL A 114 -13.68 -2.02 -8.26
C VAL A 114 -14.14 -2.99 -9.34
N ARG A 115 -13.20 -3.68 -10.00
CA ARG A 115 -13.56 -4.69 -11.01
C ARG A 115 -14.37 -5.84 -10.38
N ASN A 116 -14.04 -6.26 -9.17
CA ASN A 116 -14.82 -7.30 -8.48
C ASN A 116 -16.26 -6.86 -8.18
N ALA A 117 -16.48 -5.60 -7.80
CA ALA A 117 -17.81 -5.04 -7.54
C ALA A 117 -18.63 -4.77 -8.81
N TYR A 118 -17.99 -4.31 -9.89
CA TYR A 118 -18.70 -4.07 -11.16
C TYR A 118 -19.24 -5.36 -11.77
N HIS A 119 -18.51 -6.48 -11.65
CA HIS A 119 -18.97 -7.77 -12.17
C HIS A 119 -20.12 -8.38 -11.36
N THR A 120 -20.26 -8.08 -10.07
CA THR A 120 -21.38 -8.58 -9.24
C THR A 120 -22.66 -7.74 -9.42
N LYS A 121 -22.54 -6.41 -9.58
CA LYS A 121 -23.70 -5.50 -9.50
C LYS A 121 -24.48 -5.31 -10.81
N TYR A 122 -23.84 -5.42 -11.97
CA TYR A 122 -24.45 -5.04 -13.27
C TYR A 122 -24.81 -6.21 -14.20
N ARG A 123 -24.42 -7.45 -13.87
CA ARG A 123 -24.62 -8.62 -14.77
C ARG A 123 -25.80 -9.51 -14.38
N THR A 124 -26.82 -8.96 -13.71
CA THR A 124 -28.02 -9.72 -13.35
C THR A 124 -29.08 -9.78 -14.46
N ILE A 125 -29.06 -8.90 -15.46
CA ILE A 125 -30.12 -8.83 -16.47
C ILE A 125 -29.51 -8.19 -17.73
N PHE A 126 -29.13 -8.96 -18.75
CA PHE A 126 -29.17 -8.56 -20.18
C PHE A 126 -28.53 -9.64 -21.08
N SER A 127 -29.42 -10.43 -21.68
CA SER A 127 -29.49 -10.86 -23.09
C SER A 127 -28.23 -11.15 -23.93
N GLU A 128 -28.30 -12.33 -24.58
CA GLU A 128 -28.05 -12.59 -26.02
C GLU A 128 -26.64 -12.69 -26.64
N GLN A 129 -25.58 -12.70 -25.85
CA GLN A 129 -24.34 -13.39 -26.24
C GLN A 129 -23.67 -13.90 -24.98
N PRO A 130 -23.17 -15.15 -24.90
CA PRO A 130 -22.39 -15.58 -23.76
C PRO A 130 -20.90 -15.27 -24.01
N PRO A 131 -20.35 -14.10 -23.63
CA PRO A 131 -18.91 -14.04 -23.42
C PRO A 131 -18.64 -14.90 -22.19
N SER A 132 -17.83 -15.94 -22.38
CA SER A 132 -17.22 -16.80 -21.35
C SER A 132 -17.17 -16.09 -20.00
N CYS A 133 -17.76 -16.66 -18.93
CA CYS A 133 -17.82 -16.02 -17.61
C CYS A 133 -16.42 -15.49 -17.23
N GLU A 134 -16.17 -14.20 -17.45
CA GLU A 134 -14.89 -13.56 -17.23
C GLU A 134 -14.71 -13.47 -15.73
N THR A 135 -13.82 -14.31 -15.20
CA THR A 135 -13.28 -14.15 -13.85
C THR A 135 -12.19 -13.10 -13.95
N LEU A 136 -12.04 -12.22 -12.94
CA LEU A 136 -10.88 -11.34 -12.83
C LEU A 136 -9.60 -12.10 -13.22
N ARG A 137 -8.67 -11.49 -13.95
CA ARG A 137 -7.39 -12.11 -14.32
C ARG A 137 -6.57 -12.45 -13.07
N LYS A 138 -6.09 -13.69 -12.96
CA LYS A 138 -5.30 -14.19 -11.81
C LYS A 138 -4.17 -13.21 -11.46
N GLY A 139 -4.06 -12.85 -10.18
CA GLY A 139 -2.90 -12.12 -9.66
C GLY A 139 -3.02 -10.61 -9.45
N VAL A 140 -4.19 -9.97 -9.59
CA VAL A 140 -4.31 -8.52 -9.26
C VAL A 140 -4.24 -8.27 -7.75
N PHE A 141 -4.96 -9.05 -6.94
CA PHE A 141 -4.83 -8.97 -5.49
C PHE A 141 -3.51 -9.60 -5.01
N GLY A 142 -3.02 -10.63 -5.70
CA GLY A 142 -1.70 -11.21 -5.47
C GLY A 142 -0.55 -10.22 -5.71
N ALA A 143 -0.60 -9.43 -6.79
CA ALA A 143 0.35 -8.34 -7.02
C ALA A 143 0.24 -7.27 -5.92
N GLY A 144 -0.99 -6.89 -5.55
CA GLY A 144 -1.24 -6.01 -4.41
C GLY A 144 -0.57 -6.52 -3.13
N ALA A 145 -0.76 -7.80 -2.79
CA ALA A 145 -0.13 -8.42 -1.62
C ALA A 145 1.41 -8.39 -1.67
N ALA A 146 2.00 -8.62 -2.85
CA ALA A 146 3.45 -8.53 -3.03
C ALA A 146 3.97 -7.10 -2.79
N PHE A 147 3.28 -6.09 -3.34
CA PHE A 147 3.66 -4.69 -3.12
C PHE A 147 3.37 -4.20 -1.70
N ILE A 148 2.35 -4.71 -1.00
CA ILE A 148 2.14 -4.49 0.43
C ILE A 148 3.36 -4.99 1.22
N PHE A 149 3.81 -6.21 0.94
CA PHE A 149 4.96 -6.79 1.63
C PHE A 149 6.25 -5.98 1.39
N LEU A 150 6.50 -5.56 0.15
CA LEU A 150 7.62 -4.68 -0.17
C LEU A 150 7.48 -3.32 0.55
N THR A 151 6.30 -2.70 0.51
CA THR A 151 6.02 -1.44 1.19
C THR A 151 6.31 -1.54 2.69
N ALA A 152 5.87 -2.63 3.33
CA ALA A 152 6.10 -2.90 4.76
C ALA A 152 7.59 -3.00 5.12
N ILE A 153 8.40 -3.61 4.24
CA ILE A 153 9.86 -3.70 4.43
C ILE A 153 10.50 -2.31 4.27
N PHE A 154 10.23 -1.64 3.16
CA PHE A 154 10.84 -0.35 2.84
C PHE A 154 10.42 0.75 3.82
N ASN A 155 9.18 0.76 4.31
CA ASN A 155 8.73 1.71 5.34
C ASN A 155 9.50 1.59 6.65
N LYS A 156 9.81 0.36 7.09
CA LYS A 156 10.59 0.14 8.32
C LYS A 156 12.02 0.61 8.16
N PHE A 157 12.67 0.24 7.04
CA PHE A 157 14.02 0.71 6.74
C PHE A 157 14.07 2.23 6.64
N TYR A 158 13.10 2.82 5.95
CA TYR A 158 12.92 4.27 5.88
C TYR A 158 12.84 4.90 7.28
N TYR A 159 11.95 4.41 8.14
CA TYR A 159 11.77 4.98 9.49
C TYR A 159 13.02 4.83 10.36
N ILE A 160 13.71 3.69 10.29
CA ILE A 160 14.97 3.47 11.01
C ILE A 160 16.04 4.46 10.52
N CYS A 161 16.26 4.55 9.22
CA CYS A 161 17.23 5.48 8.62
C CYS A 161 16.89 6.94 8.97
N TYR A 162 15.63 7.33 8.88
CA TYR A 162 15.14 8.64 9.29
C TYR A 162 15.42 8.94 10.77
N SER A 163 15.10 7.99 11.65
CA SER A 163 15.29 8.16 13.09
C SER A 163 16.76 8.27 13.49
N ASN A 164 17.65 7.54 12.81
CA ASN A 164 19.10 7.59 13.02
C ASN A 164 19.66 8.93 12.53
N ALA A 165 19.23 9.39 11.35
CA ALA A 165 19.64 10.68 10.81
C ALA A 165 19.17 11.86 11.70
N ARG A 166 18.02 11.73 12.35
CA ARG A 166 17.49 12.70 13.31
C ARG A 166 18.17 12.66 14.69
N GLU A 167 18.65 11.51 15.13
CA GLU A 167 19.42 11.40 16.37
C GLU A 167 20.83 11.96 16.22
N ASN A 168 21.46 11.71 15.07
CA ASN A 168 22.77 12.28 14.74
C ASN A 168 22.75 13.81 14.60
N SER A 169 21.58 14.42 14.33
CA SER A 169 21.43 15.88 14.36
C SER A 169 21.24 16.47 15.75
N PHE A 170 20.99 15.65 16.78
CA PHE A 170 20.83 16.08 18.17
C PHE A 170 22.14 15.98 18.99
N ARG A 171 23.25 15.48 18.43
CA ARG A 171 24.55 15.61 19.09
C ARG A 171 24.99 17.07 19.04
N PRO A 172 25.11 17.78 20.18
CA PRO A 172 25.63 19.14 20.20
C PRO A 172 27.15 19.05 20.01
N TYR A 173 27.59 18.86 18.76
CA TYR A 173 28.96 19.23 18.44
C TYR A 173 28.96 20.76 18.36
N GLY A 174 29.64 21.38 19.32
CA GLY A 174 29.73 22.83 19.42
C GLY A 174 30.17 23.45 18.10
N GLY A 175 29.47 24.52 17.71
CA GLY A 175 29.74 25.26 16.48
C GLY A 175 28.50 25.31 15.61
N GLY A 176 27.78 26.44 15.68
CA GLY A 176 26.63 26.74 14.84
C GLY A 176 26.93 26.50 13.37
N GLY A 177 26.37 25.43 12.82
CA GLY A 177 26.25 25.20 11.40
C GLY A 177 24.77 25.20 11.07
N GLU A 178 24.21 26.39 10.90
CA GLU A 178 22.92 26.54 10.23
C GLU A 178 22.97 25.78 8.90
N ALA A 179 21.89 25.10 8.54
CA ALA A 179 21.73 24.49 7.22
C ALA A 179 21.49 25.58 6.14
N GLY A 180 22.28 26.65 6.18
CA GLY A 180 22.38 27.65 5.15
C GLY A 180 23.34 27.17 4.07
N VAL A 181 22.94 27.34 2.81
CA VAL A 181 23.85 27.22 1.68
C VAL A 181 24.99 28.22 1.93
N GLY A 182 26.21 27.73 2.10
CA GLY A 182 27.38 28.57 2.28
C GLY A 182 27.60 29.42 1.04
N MET A 183 27.10 30.65 1.07
CA MET A 183 27.49 31.69 0.12
C MET A 183 28.96 32.00 0.39
N GLY A 184 29.85 31.44 -0.42
CA GLY A 184 31.28 31.71 -0.32
C GLY A 184 31.55 33.21 -0.43
N ALA A 185 32.38 33.74 0.46
CA ALA A 185 32.82 35.12 0.39
C ALA A 185 33.59 35.32 -0.93
N TYR A 186 32.98 36.09 -1.83
CA TYR A 186 33.64 36.67 -2.99
C TYR A 186 34.75 37.60 -2.49
N LYS A 187 36.00 37.24 -2.76
CA LYS A 187 37.16 38.14 -2.69
C LYS A 187 37.39 38.75 -4.06
#